data_AF-A0A257Q230-F1
#
_entry.id   AF-A0A257Q230-F1
#
_cell.length_a   1.000
_cell.length_b   1.000
_cell.length_c   1.000
_cell.angle_alpha   90.00
_cell.angle_beta   90.00
_cell.angle_gamma   90.00
#
_symmetry.space_group_name_H-M   'P 1'
#
loop_
_entity.id
_entity.type
_entity.pdbx_description
1 polymer ?
#
loop_
_entity_poly.entity_id
_entity_poly.type
_entity_poly.pdbx_seq_one_letter_code
_entity_poly.pdbx_strand_id
1 'polypeptide(L)'
;MLPKPRDTPPQYSNSLARQYAQEHHRFLTESNPKFLANLRQSGELESHLHSVGEQAAAMYETIMMQGSQTKAMQNLPFQQKLEALQSLQQSTQESVRNDLIYQPVP
;
A
#
# COMPACT_ATOMS: atom_id res chain seq x y z
N MET A 1 -31.65 -14.75 20.71
CA MET A 1 -30.54 -15.11 19.81
C MET A 1 -30.08 -13.82 19.14
N LEU A 2 -28.92 -13.26 19.52
CA LEU A 2 -28.36 -12.10 18.83
C LEU A 2 -27.68 -12.57 17.52
N PRO A 3 -27.85 -11.86 16.39
CA PRO A 3 -27.17 -12.20 15.16
C PRO A 3 -25.66 -11.95 15.32
N LYS A 4 -24.84 -12.92 14.88
CA LYS A 4 -23.38 -12.77 14.78
C LYS A 4 -23.06 -11.50 13.96
N PRO A 5 -22.05 -10.69 14.35
CA PRO A 5 -21.61 -9.59 13.52
C PRO A 5 -21.20 -10.16 12.17
N ARG A 6 -21.86 -9.68 11.10
CA ARG A 6 -21.48 -10.02 9.72
C ARG A 6 -20.04 -9.58 9.54
N ASP A 7 -19.21 -10.52 9.08
CA ASP A 7 -17.89 -10.26 8.51
C ASP A 7 -18.03 -9.22 7.39
N THR A 8 -17.96 -7.95 7.77
CA THR A 8 -17.96 -6.85 6.80
C THR A 8 -16.53 -6.80 6.30
N PRO A 9 -16.28 -6.99 4.99
CA PRO A 9 -14.94 -6.89 4.47
C PRO A 9 -14.37 -5.52 4.86
N PRO A 10 -13.07 -5.44 5.23
CA PRO A 10 -12.47 -4.17 5.62
C PRO A 10 -12.72 -3.12 4.54
N GLN A 11 -13.29 -1.99 4.93
CA GLN A 11 -13.51 -0.87 4.03
C GLN A 11 -12.19 -0.14 3.86
N TYR A 12 -11.56 -0.33 2.70
CA TYR A 12 -10.39 0.44 2.29
C TYR A 12 -10.79 1.88 1.97
N SER A 13 -9.98 2.83 2.40
CA SER A 13 -10.21 4.27 2.17
C SER A 13 -10.14 4.64 0.69
N ASN A 14 -9.35 3.93 -0.11
CA ASN A 14 -9.23 4.12 -1.55
C ASN A 14 -8.85 2.82 -2.29
N SER A 15 -8.88 2.85 -3.63
CA SER A 15 -8.52 1.70 -4.48
C SER A 15 -7.05 1.30 -4.37
N LEU A 16 -6.17 2.25 -4.05
CA LEU A 16 -4.74 2.03 -3.91
C LEU A 16 -4.40 1.22 -2.65
N ALA A 17 -5.07 1.50 -1.54
CA ALA A 17 -4.93 0.75 -0.29
C ALA A 17 -5.30 -0.72 -0.49
N ARG A 18 -6.39 -0.97 -1.21
CA ARG A 18 -6.79 -2.34 -1.58
C ARG A 18 -5.75 -3.03 -2.46
N GLN A 19 -5.19 -2.32 -3.44
CA GLN A 19 -4.14 -2.87 -4.31
C GLN A 19 -2.90 -3.28 -3.49
N TYR A 20 -2.43 -2.40 -2.60
CA TYR A 20 -1.28 -2.69 -1.76
C TYR A 20 -1.54 -3.83 -0.77
N ALA A 21 -2.73 -3.92 -0.20
CA ALA A 21 -3.13 -5.05 0.65
C ALA A 21 -3.10 -6.39 -0.11
N GLN A 22 -3.63 -6.41 -1.34
CA GLN A 22 -3.58 -7.60 -2.21
C GLN A 22 -2.14 -7.99 -2.56
N GLU A 23 -1.29 -7.00 -2.82
CA GLU A 23 0.11 -7.23 -3.14
C GLU A 23 0.88 -7.79 -1.93
N HIS A 24 0.64 -7.25 -0.73
CA HIS A 24 1.23 -7.76 0.50
C HIS A 24 0.74 -9.18 0.82
N HIS A 25 -0.55 -9.46 0.60
CA HIS A 25 -1.09 -10.81 0.76
C HIS A 25 -0.41 -11.83 -0.17
N ARG A 26 -0.15 -11.45 -1.42
CA ARG A 26 0.59 -12.27 -2.37
C ARG A 26 2.03 -12.50 -1.90
N PHE A 27 2.72 -11.46 -1.45
CA PHE A 27 4.07 -11.57 -0.88
C PHE A 27 4.11 -12.52 0.32
N LEU A 28 3.17 -12.40 1.27
CA LEU A 28 3.10 -13.32 2.41
C LEU A 28 2.84 -14.77 1.98
N THR A 29 2.06 -14.97 0.92
CA THR A 29 1.79 -16.31 0.38
C THR A 29 3.05 -16.94 -0.23
N GLU A 30 3.83 -16.16 -0.97
CA GLU A 30 5.02 -16.63 -1.69
C GLU A 30 6.26 -16.72 -0.78
N SER A 31 6.47 -15.74 0.08
CA SER A 31 7.72 -15.58 0.85
C SER A 31 7.59 -15.98 2.33
N ASN A 32 6.40 -15.86 2.94
CA ASN A 32 6.22 -16.08 4.39
C ASN A 32 4.93 -16.85 4.74
N PRO A 33 4.71 -18.06 4.18
CA PRO A 33 3.45 -18.78 4.32
C PRO A 33 3.13 -19.18 5.78
N LYS A 34 4.16 -19.37 6.62
CA LYS A 34 3.98 -19.65 8.06
C LYS A 34 3.37 -18.47 8.81
N PHE A 35 3.87 -17.26 8.57
CA PHE A 35 3.33 -16.05 9.17
C PHE A 35 1.90 -15.79 8.69
N LEU A 36 1.63 -16.00 7.40
CA LEU A 36 0.26 -15.93 6.85
C LEU A 36 -0.68 -16.92 7.54
N ALA A 37 -0.23 -18.15 7.79
CA ALA A 37 -1.01 -19.14 8.52
C ALA A 37 -1.29 -18.71 9.97
N ASN A 38 -0.32 -18.13 10.66
CA ASN A 38 -0.49 -17.62 12.02
C ASN A 38 -1.53 -16.49 12.07
N LEU A 39 -1.44 -15.50 11.16
CA LEU A 39 -2.44 -14.43 11.06
C LEU A 39 -3.85 -14.94 10.74
N ARG A 40 -3.95 -15.99 9.91
CA ARG A 40 -5.25 -16.64 9.63
C ARG A 40 -5.80 -17.34 10.87
N GLN A 41 -4.94 -18.01 11.64
CA GLN A 41 -5.33 -18.71 12.86
C GLN A 41 -5.70 -17.76 13.99
N SER A 42 -5.01 -16.61 14.11
CA SER A 42 -5.36 -15.56 15.09
C SER A 42 -6.60 -14.76 14.69
N GLY A 43 -7.02 -14.83 13.41
CA GLY A 43 -8.13 -14.03 12.87
C GLY A 43 -7.73 -12.58 12.57
N GLU A 44 -6.43 -12.26 12.60
CA GLU A 44 -5.89 -10.91 12.39
C GLU A 44 -5.47 -10.64 10.95
N LEU A 45 -5.62 -11.61 10.04
CA LEU A 45 -5.19 -11.44 8.66
C LEU A 45 -5.82 -10.20 8.00
N GLU A 46 -7.14 -10.06 8.08
CA GLU A 46 -7.85 -8.96 7.41
C GLU A 46 -7.47 -7.60 7.99
N SER A 47 -7.34 -7.47 9.32
CA SER A 47 -6.94 -6.22 9.95
C SER A 47 -5.48 -5.87 9.64
N HIS A 48 -4.59 -6.88 9.58
CA HIS A 48 -3.20 -6.69 9.18
C HIS A 48 -3.07 -6.22 7.73
N LEU A 49 -3.74 -6.90 6.78
CA LEU A 49 -3.72 -6.52 5.37
C LEU A 49 -4.34 -5.14 5.15
N HIS A 50 -5.43 -4.82 5.86
CA HIS A 50 -6.04 -3.50 5.81
C HIS A 50 -5.09 -2.43 6.31
N SER A 51 -4.47 -2.63 7.49
CA SER A 51 -3.50 -1.70 8.06
C SER A 51 -2.31 -1.45 7.13
N VAL A 52 -1.71 -2.50 6.55
CA VAL A 52 -0.59 -2.37 5.61
C VAL A 52 -1.03 -1.63 4.35
N GLY A 53 -2.21 -1.95 3.80
CA GLY A 53 -2.76 -1.27 2.63
C GLY A 53 -2.97 0.23 2.85
N GLU A 54 -3.59 0.61 3.98
CA GLU A 54 -3.83 2.01 4.34
C GLU A 54 -2.52 2.79 4.55
N GLN A 55 -1.57 2.20 5.27
CA GLN A 55 -0.25 2.82 5.48
C GLN A 55 0.50 3.04 4.16
N ALA A 56 0.46 2.05 3.27
CA ALA A 56 1.09 2.13 1.96
C ALA A 56 0.46 3.19 1.07
N ALA A 57 -0.87 3.28 1.04
CA ALA A 57 -1.57 4.32 0.29
C ALA A 57 -1.28 5.72 0.84
N ALA A 58 -1.30 5.90 2.17
CA ALA A 58 -0.98 7.19 2.80
C ALA A 58 0.47 7.63 2.53
N MET A 59 1.43 6.69 2.56
CA MET A 59 2.81 6.95 2.22
C MET A 59 2.95 7.36 0.75
N TYR A 60 2.29 6.65 -0.17
CA TYR A 60 2.28 7.00 -1.59
C TYR A 60 1.75 8.42 -1.82
N GLU A 61 0.59 8.75 -1.26
CA GLU A 61 -0.04 10.07 -1.39
C GLU A 61 0.87 11.18 -0.84
N THR A 62 1.51 10.93 0.31
CA THR A 62 2.42 11.88 0.93
C THR A 62 3.63 12.19 0.04
N ILE A 63 4.29 11.16 -0.50
CA ILE A 63 5.46 11.34 -1.37
C ILE A 63 5.06 12.01 -2.69
N MET A 64 3.95 11.59 -3.30
CA MET A 64 3.45 12.21 -4.54
C MET A 64 3.11 13.68 -4.35
N MET A 65 2.45 14.03 -3.24
CA MET A 65 2.11 15.42 -2.92
C MET A 65 3.38 16.25 -2.71
N GLN A 66 4.35 15.76 -1.95
CA GLN A 66 5.60 16.48 -1.70
C GLN A 66 6.43 16.64 -2.97
N GLY A 67 6.59 15.57 -3.76
CA GLY A 67 7.39 15.57 -4.99
C GLY A 67 6.80 16.46 -6.08
N SER A 68 5.48 16.42 -6.28
CA SER A 68 4.79 17.24 -7.28
C SER A 68 4.78 18.73 -6.95
N GLN A 69 4.93 19.09 -5.68
CA GLN A 69 4.98 20.49 -5.23
C GLN A 69 6.40 21.08 -5.23
N THR A 70 7.42 20.32 -5.63
CA THR A 70 8.79 20.85 -5.70
C THR A 70 8.90 21.99 -6.71
N LYS A 71 9.60 23.08 -6.33
CA LYS A 71 9.84 24.23 -7.23
C LYS A 71 10.53 23.81 -8.53
N ALA A 72 11.39 22.79 -8.47
CA ALA A 72 12.05 22.22 -9.64
C ALA A 72 11.02 21.70 -10.66
N MET A 73 10.00 20.96 -10.22
CA MET A 73 8.99 20.38 -11.10
C MET A 73 7.96 21.40 -11.60
N GLN A 74 7.68 22.45 -10.84
CA GLN A 74 6.74 23.51 -11.25
C GLN A 74 7.27 24.37 -12.40
N ASN A 75 8.58 24.53 -12.50
CA ASN A 75 9.24 25.37 -13.51
C ASN A 75 9.61 24.63 -14.81
N LEU A 76 9.31 23.32 -14.89
CA LEU A 76 9.59 22.53 -16.09
C LEU A 76 8.59 22.84 -17.21
N PRO A 77 9.05 22.81 -18.48
CA PRO A 77 8.16 22.72 -19.64
C PRO A 77 7.22 21.51 -19.53
N PHE A 78 6.03 21.60 -20.11
CA PHE A 78 4.97 20.61 -19.94
C PHE A 78 5.41 19.15 -20.20
N GLN A 79 6.12 18.88 -21.29
CA GLN A 79 6.59 17.52 -21.61
C GLN A 79 7.55 16.98 -20.53
N GLN A 80 8.53 17.78 -20.12
CA GLN A 80 9.48 17.40 -19.07
C GLN A 80 8.78 17.23 -17.70
N LYS A 81 7.75 18.03 -17.44
CA LYS A 81 6.93 17.89 -16.23
C LYS A 81 6.15 16.58 -16.22
N LEU A 82 5.60 16.15 -17.36
CA LEU A 82 4.93 14.86 -17.47
C LEU A 82 5.89 13.69 -17.23
N GLU A 83 7.07 13.72 -17.85
CA GLU A 83 8.11 12.71 -17.64
C GLU A 83 8.53 12.66 -16.17
N ALA A 84 8.79 13.82 -15.55
CA ALA A 84 9.18 13.90 -14.15
C ALA A 84 8.09 13.38 -13.21
N LEU A 85 6.81 13.63 -13.50
CA LEU A 85 5.69 13.08 -12.72
C LEU A 85 5.56 11.56 -12.88
N GLN A 86 5.79 11.02 -14.08
CA GLN A 86 5.80 9.58 -14.32
C GLN A 86 6.95 8.90 -13.57
N SER A 87 8.16 9.47 -13.62
CA SER A 87 9.31 8.97 -12.86
C SER A 87 9.06 9.04 -11.35
N LEU A 88 8.48 10.15 -10.86
CA LEU A 88 8.11 10.29 -9.45
C LEU A 88 7.10 9.21 -9.05
N GLN A 89 6.08 8.96 -9.88
CA GLN A 89 5.09 7.91 -9.62
C GLN A 89 5.74 6.54 -9.51
N GLN A 90 6.60 6.16 -10.47
CA GLN A 90 7.28 4.86 -10.47
C GLN A 90 8.18 4.70 -9.24
N SER A 91 9.01 5.71 -8.96
CA SER A 91 9.90 5.69 -7.79
C SER A 91 9.11 5.60 -6.49
N THR A 92 8.00 6.33 -6.37
CA THR A 92 7.15 6.28 -5.18
C THR A 92 6.54 4.90 -4.99
N GLN A 93 6.05 4.26 -6.06
CA GLN A 93 5.52 2.90 -6.00
C GLN A 93 6.58 1.91 -5.53
N GLU A 94 7.80 2.04 -6.04
CA GLU A 94 8.92 1.17 -5.65
C GLU A 94 9.33 1.37 -4.19
N SER A 95 9.42 2.63 -3.72
CA SER A 95 9.69 2.92 -2.30
C SER A 95 8.64 2.32 -1.38
N VAL A 96 7.35 2.55 -1.65
CA VAL A 96 6.26 1.99 -0.83
C VAL A 96 6.29 0.46 -0.81
N ARG A 97 6.57 -0.15 -1.98
CA ARG A 97 6.69 -1.61 -2.09
C ARG A 97 7.81 -2.15 -1.22
N ASN A 98 8.99 -1.58 -1.32
CA ASN A 98 10.15 -2.04 -0.59
C ASN A 98 10.00 -1.78 0.92
N ASP A 99 9.45 -0.63 1.31
CA ASP A 99 9.42 -0.19 2.71
C ASP A 99 8.23 -0.75 3.50
N LEU A 100 7.13 -1.12 2.86
CA LEU A 100 5.91 -1.59 3.55
C LEU A 100 5.38 -2.93 3.02
N ILE A 101 5.45 -3.20 1.72
CA ILE A 101 4.81 -4.38 1.12
C ILE A 101 5.70 -5.62 1.18
N TYR A 102 7.00 -5.47 0.96
CA TYR A 102 7.97 -6.58 0.91
C TYR A 102 8.84 -6.67 2.16
N GLN A 103 8.36 -6.14 3.27
CA GLN A 103 9.09 -6.22 4.53
C GLN A 103 9.09 -7.65 5.07
N PRO A 104 10.27 -8.17 5.46
CA PRO A 104 10.34 -9.46 6.13
C PRO A 104 9.63 -9.36 7.48
N VAL A 105 8.69 -10.28 7.70
CA VAL A 105 7.96 -10.41 8.95
C VAL A 105 8.81 -11.18 9.97
N PRO A 106 8.94 -10.68 11.21
CA PRO A 106 9.78 -11.28 12.24
C PRO A 106 9.29 -12.65 12.73
#